data_AF-A0A924VMH3-F1
#
_entry.id   AF-A0A924VMH3-F1
#
_cell.length_a   1.000
_cell.length_b   1.000
_cell.length_c   1.000
_cell.angle_alpha   90.00
_cell.angle_beta   90.00
_cell.angle_gamma   90.00
#
_symmetry.space_group_name_H-M   'P 1'
#
loop_
_entity.id
_entity.type
_entity.pdbx_description
1 polymer ?
#
loop_
_entity_poly.entity_id
_entity_poly.type
_entity_poly.pdbx_seq_one_letter_code
_entity_poly.pdbx_strand_id
1 'polypeptide(L)'
;ELVVGDAPDAITVRLVATWRLTDSGSPRWFADLSTTGRATDAANGTPTFGPIVIPEGVFPGGSSAPKVRWTVTPRIGEVTTADLPRLSTLSIRAVDRMNTDPEVSGGAVAVSGGLSSTSARVARELGTIAGVTPVGSLLVALVGFATLLQLARLLVATRRPESVLLRSRGSSLARIVGAAAVDSAVAAMVGAGLGATLGVLTLWPAYGSESLRAPNGTLVAAVAIASAVTLTATALVDARRLTRRDSIDDSGRIRGTATSAASALTVIAAGFAVWQFQLYGSPIVRDASGSRHVDPVAVTAPALTIVAIALLALLAFTPIFALMHRLASSRRGIQPYQSVVQVARRLGTYAVSILLVTGSVGAIIYSGSLEGTMTSLEARSRQLTNGADVRVRGATDDEFGSQPRPALFERVSGVDAVTAVTSRSIGIGDSTAQLLALPSAAMPGVLTTVGGLVDTRALAHTLPAGGTSGVPLAAGAKSLSLTLTATTTPAPILDFDGNSLPAFTGPLGTVRGAIWLEDGGGSLSRRLLSSVDIDTGGRDTPTRLALPAIGGTWSIVAVDLSLSARMDVEYTVSIGTIASGATAA
;
A
#
# COMPACT_ATOMS: atom_id res chain seq x y z
N GLU A 1 -31.91 -1.27 -41.97
CA GLU A 1 -30.86 -2.29 -42.12
C GLU A 1 -29.52 -1.59 -42.15
N LEU A 2 -28.48 -2.21 -41.62
CA LEU A 2 -27.12 -1.68 -41.52
C LEU A 2 -26.20 -2.64 -42.26
N VAL A 3 -25.31 -2.12 -43.10
CA VAL A 3 -24.26 -2.94 -43.73
C VAL A 3 -23.01 -2.85 -42.85
N VAL A 4 -22.49 -4.00 -42.44
CA VAL A 4 -21.34 -4.12 -41.53
C VAL A 4 -20.22 -4.89 -42.23
N GLY A 5 -19.02 -4.32 -42.28
CA GLY A 5 -17.85 -4.89 -42.96
C GLY A 5 -17.57 -4.22 -44.32
N ASP A 6 -16.38 -4.49 -44.87
CA ASP A 6 -15.95 -4.01 -46.17
C ASP A 6 -16.29 -5.02 -47.28
N ALA A 7 -16.60 -4.55 -48.48
CA ALA A 7 -16.84 -5.43 -49.62
C ALA A 7 -15.56 -6.22 -49.97
N PRO A 8 -15.65 -7.52 -50.30
CA PRO A 8 -16.86 -8.28 -50.62
C PRO A 8 -17.56 -8.98 -49.42
N ASP A 9 -17.02 -8.90 -48.20
CA ASP A 9 -17.49 -9.66 -47.03
C ASP A 9 -18.53 -8.90 -46.17
N ALA A 10 -19.15 -7.87 -46.74
CA ALA A 10 -20.09 -7.02 -46.03
C ALA A 10 -21.40 -7.76 -45.71
N ILE A 11 -21.81 -7.73 -44.45
CA ILE A 11 -23.00 -8.41 -43.93
C ILE A 11 -24.11 -7.39 -43.70
N THR A 12 -25.32 -7.69 -44.18
CA THR A 12 -26.49 -6.86 -43.88
C THR A 12 -27.12 -7.30 -42.56
N VAL A 13 -27.19 -6.39 -41.60
CA VAL A 13 -27.71 -6.60 -40.25
C VAL A 13 -28.99 -5.79 -40.05
N ARG A 14 -30.02 -6.40 -39.47
CA ARG A 14 -31.24 -5.68 -39.06
C ARG A 14 -31.18 -5.37 -37.57
N LEU A 15 -31.25 -4.08 -37.21
CA LEU A 15 -31.36 -3.66 -35.81
C LEU A 15 -32.75 -4.05 -35.28
N VAL A 16 -32.80 -4.96 -34.30
CA VAL A 16 -34.06 -5.45 -33.72
C VAL A 16 -34.43 -4.67 -32.45
N ALA A 17 -33.43 -4.25 -31.67
CA ALA A 17 -33.63 -3.47 -30.46
C ALA A 17 -32.34 -2.72 -30.06
N THR A 18 -32.49 -1.72 -29.20
CA THR A 18 -31.39 -1.06 -28.49
C THR A 18 -31.49 -1.37 -27.01
N TRP A 19 -30.36 -1.50 -26.33
CA TRP A 19 -30.30 -1.79 -24.90
C TRP A 19 -29.46 -0.73 -24.17
N ARG A 20 -29.72 -0.55 -22.88
CA ARG A 20 -28.95 0.33 -22.00
C ARG A 20 -28.49 -0.44 -20.77
N LEU A 21 -27.24 -0.24 -20.39
CA LEU A 21 -26.68 -0.78 -19.16
C LEU A 21 -27.38 -0.18 -17.92
N THR A 22 -27.91 -1.05 -17.06
CA THR A 22 -28.40 -0.64 -15.73
C THR A 22 -27.25 -0.36 -14.77
N ASP A 23 -26.16 -1.11 -14.88
CA ASP A 23 -24.92 -0.93 -14.12
C ASP A 23 -23.73 -1.08 -15.07
N SER A 24 -23.15 0.05 -15.45
CA SER A 24 -21.96 0.14 -16.30
C SER A 24 -20.65 -0.11 -15.54
N GLY A 25 -20.69 -0.11 -14.21
CA GLY A 25 -19.53 -0.38 -13.35
C GLY A 25 -19.36 -1.85 -12.99
N SER A 26 -20.33 -2.70 -13.32
CA SER A 26 -20.31 -4.13 -13.02
C SER A 26 -19.06 -4.80 -13.62
N PRO A 27 -18.30 -5.60 -12.83
CA PRO A 27 -17.11 -6.29 -13.31
C PRO A 27 -17.33 -7.16 -14.56
N ARG A 28 -18.55 -7.65 -14.78
CA ARG A 28 -18.90 -8.43 -15.99
C ARG A 28 -18.60 -7.70 -17.31
N TRP A 29 -18.54 -6.38 -17.29
CA TRP A 29 -18.27 -5.55 -18.46
C TRP A 29 -16.80 -5.17 -18.63
N PHE A 30 -15.92 -5.49 -17.68
CA PHE A 30 -14.48 -5.20 -17.79
C PHE A 30 -13.84 -5.94 -18.95
N ALA A 31 -14.39 -7.12 -19.27
CA ALA A 31 -14.03 -7.91 -20.42
C ALA A 31 -14.51 -7.30 -21.75
N ASP A 32 -15.49 -6.40 -21.80
CA ASP A 32 -16.03 -5.91 -23.06
C ASP A 32 -16.28 -4.40 -23.00
N LEU A 33 -15.22 -3.62 -23.17
CA LEU A 33 -15.27 -2.15 -23.11
C LEU A 33 -16.15 -1.54 -24.19
N SER A 34 -16.45 -2.26 -25.28
CA SER A 34 -17.35 -1.79 -26.33
C SER A 34 -18.78 -1.61 -25.81
N THR A 35 -19.19 -2.39 -24.80
CA THR A 35 -20.52 -2.31 -24.16
C THR A 35 -20.78 -0.99 -23.43
N THR A 36 -19.73 -0.23 -23.12
CA THR A 36 -19.84 1.05 -22.40
C THR A 36 -20.31 2.21 -23.31
N GLY A 37 -20.60 1.94 -24.58
CA GLY A 37 -21.07 2.94 -25.55
C GLY A 37 -19.96 3.87 -26.07
N ARG A 38 -18.69 3.47 -25.90
CA ARG A 38 -17.54 4.19 -26.45
C ARG A 38 -17.26 3.70 -27.87
N ALA A 39 -17.31 4.61 -28.84
CA ALA A 39 -16.74 4.35 -30.17
C ALA A 39 -15.22 4.09 -30.00
N THR A 40 -14.76 2.95 -30.50
CA THR A 40 -13.34 2.58 -30.55
C THR A 40 -12.88 2.61 -31.98
N ASP A 41 -11.75 3.21 -32.28
CA ASP A 41 -11.23 3.21 -33.65
C ASP A 41 -10.74 1.79 -33.99
N ALA A 42 -11.19 1.24 -35.13
CA ALA A 42 -10.65 0.00 -35.69
C ALA A 42 -9.16 0.20 -36.06
N ALA A 43 -8.46 -0.89 -36.35
CA ALA A 43 -7.06 -0.85 -36.79
C ALA A 43 -6.83 0.01 -38.06
N ASN A 44 -7.88 0.25 -38.86
CA ASN A 44 -7.89 1.12 -40.04
C ASN A 44 -8.36 2.55 -39.76
N GLY A 45 -8.57 2.94 -38.49
CA GLY A 45 -9.00 4.29 -38.10
C GLY A 45 -10.49 4.58 -38.27
N THR A 46 -11.30 3.61 -38.66
CA THR A 46 -12.77 3.78 -38.73
C THR A 46 -13.39 3.67 -37.33
N PRO A 47 -14.37 4.53 -36.98
CA PRO A 47 -15.07 4.43 -35.71
C PRO A 47 -15.86 3.12 -35.67
N THR A 48 -15.42 2.20 -34.83
CA THR A 48 -16.13 0.95 -34.56
C THR A 48 -17.17 1.22 -33.49
N PHE A 49 -18.42 0.90 -33.82
CA PHE A 49 -19.52 0.91 -32.87
C PHE A 49 -19.75 -0.53 -32.43
N GLY A 50 -19.72 -0.79 -31.11
CA GLY A 50 -19.88 -2.13 -30.58
C GLY A 50 -20.66 -2.19 -29.27
N PRO A 51 -21.06 -3.40 -28.81
CA PRO A 51 -21.15 -4.63 -29.59
C PRO A 51 -22.58 -4.81 -30.16
N ILE A 52 -22.66 -5.46 -31.32
CA ILE A 52 -23.93 -6.00 -31.83
C ILE A 52 -24.12 -7.36 -31.16
N VAL A 53 -25.16 -7.48 -30.33
CA VAL A 53 -25.53 -8.76 -29.72
C VAL A 53 -26.38 -9.53 -30.73
N ILE A 54 -25.88 -10.70 -31.16
CA ILE A 54 -26.61 -11.61 -32.04
C ILE A 54 -27.17 -12.80 -31.25
N PRO A 55 -28.33 -13.36 -31.65
CA PRO A 55 -28.81 -14.61 -31.06
C PRO A 55 -27.83 -15.75 -31.33
N GLU A 56 -27.68 -16.67 -30.37
CA GLU A 56 -26.75 -17.80 -30.45
C GLU A 56 -26.94 -18.65 -31.72
N GLY A 57 -28.20 -18.89 -32.12
CA GLY A 57 -28.53 -19.66 -33.33
C GLY A 57 -28.18 -18.98 -34.66
N VAL A 58 -27.73 -17.71 -34.64
CA VAL A 58 -27.30 -16.94 -35.81
C VAL A 58 -25.78 -16.80 -35.84
N PHE A 59 -25.06 -17.39 -34.87
CA PHE A 59 -23.61 -17.37 -34.84
C PHE A 59 -23.06 -18.06 -36.11
N PRO A 60 -22.38 -17.32 -37.02
CA PRO A 60 -21.94 -17.89 -38.28
C PRO A 60 -20.90 -18.97 -38.02
N GLY A 61 -21.23 -20.22 -38.33
CA GLY A 61 -20.27 -21.32 -38.33
C GLY A 61 -19.28 -21.17 -39.48
N GLY A 62 -18.25 -20.33 -39.31
CA GLY A 62 -17.24 -20.11 -40.34
C GLY A 62 -15.99 -19.37 -39.85
N SER A 63 -14.82 -19.94 -40.18
CA SER A 63 -13.42 -19.44 -40.24
C SER A 63 -12.83 -18.53 -39.15
N SER A 64 -13.60 -18.02 -38.20
CA SER A 64 -13.14 -17.19 -37.09
C SER A 64 -13.15 -18.02 -35.82
N ALA A 65 -11.98 -18.29 -35.23
CA ALA A 65 -11.93 -18.94 -33.92
C ALA A 65 -12.60 -18.02 -32.87
N PRO A 66 -13.71 -18.44 -32.24
CA PRO A 66 -14.40 -17.59 -31.26
C PRO A 66 -13.47 -17.31 -30.08
N LYS A 67 -13.23 -16.03 -29.78
CA LYS A 67 -12.52 -15.63 -28.55
C LYS A 67 -13.50 -15.66 -27.40
N VAL A 68 -13.24 -16.50 -26.41
CA VAL A 68 -13.99 -16.51 -25.15
C VAL A 68 -13.22 -15.70 -24.11
N ARG A 69 -13.93 -14.87 -23.34
CA ARG A 69 -13.34 -14.04 -22.29
C ARG A 69 -14.11 -14.23 -21.00
N TRP A 70 -13.38 -14.50 -19.92
CA TRP A 70 -13.94 -14.65 -18.58
C TRP A 70 -13.42 -13.53 -17.68
N THR A 71 -14.30 -12.96 -16.85
CA THR A 71 -13.88 -12.02 -15.80
C THR A 71 -13.98 -12.70 -14.45
N VAL A 72 -12.84 -12.84 -13.77
CA VAL A 72 -12.76 -13.38 -12.41
C VAL A 72 -12.62 -12.21 -11.44
N THR A 73 -13.57 -12.06 -10.52
CA THR A 73 -13.55 -11.01 -9.51
C THR A 73 -13.63 -11.63 -8.10
N PRO A 74 -12.74 -11.26 -7.17
CA PRO A 74 -12.86 -11.70 -5.78
C PRO A 74 -14.10 -11.08 -5.13
N ARG A 75 -14.78 -11.84 -4.28
CA ARG A 75 -15.83 -11.30 -3.41
C ARG A 75 -15.17 -10.54 -2.26
N ILE A 76 -15.00 -9.23 -2.43
CA ILE A 76 -14.19 -8.40 -1.52
C ILE A 76 -14.62 -8.54 -0.05
N GLY A 77 -15.92 -8.69 0.23
CA GLY A 77 -16.45 -8.87 1.59
C GLY A 77 -16.14 -10.23 2.23
N GLU A 78 -15.65 -11.21 1.46
CA GLU A 78 -15.29 -12.56 1.94
C GLU A 78 -13.76 -12.78 1.94
N VAL A 79 -12.98 -11.86 1.36
CA VAL A 79 -11.52 -12.00 1.27
C VAL A 79 -10.86 -11.51 2.54
N THR A 80 -10.11 -12.38 3.22
CA THR A 80 -9.29 -12.00 4.36
C THR A 80 -7.84 -11.76 3.95
N THR A 81 -7.06 -11.11 4.82
CA THR A 81 -5.62 -10.88 4.60
C THR A 81 -4.82 -12.18 4.45
N ALA A 82 -5.28 -13.27 5.08
CA ALA A 82 -4.66 -14.59 4.98
C ALA A 82 -4.84 -15.24 3.60
N ASP A 83 -5.84 -14.80 2.83
CA ASP A 83 -6.15 -15.37 1.51
C ASP A 83 -5.35 -14.73 0.38
N LEU A 84 -4.74 -13.56 0.60
CA LEU A 84 -4.02 -12.81 -0.44
C LEU A 84 -2.86 -13.59 -1.09
N PRO A 85 -1.98 -14.30 -0.34
CA PRO A 85 -0.93 -15.12 -0.96
C PRO A 85 -1.51 -16.32 -1.74
N ARG A 86 -2.67 -16.84 -1.30
CA ARG A 86 -3.35 -17.92 -2.00
C ARG A 86 -3.95 -17.42 -3.30
N LEU A 87 -4.59 -16.25 -3.30
CA LEU A 87 -5.15 -15.62 -4.49
C LEU A 87 -4.09 -15.35 -5.57
N SER A 88 -2.91 -14.85 -5.19
CA SER A 88 -1.82 -14.65 -6.16
C SER A 88 -1.39 -15.97 -6.80
N THR A 89 -1.23 -17.01 -5.98
CA THR A 89 -0.76 -18.33 -6.45
C THR A 89 -1.82 -19.05 -7.28
N LEU A 90 -3.10 -18.93 -6.91
CA LEU A 90 -4.22 -19.52 -7.66
C LEU A 90 -4.37 -18.88 -9.04
N SER A 91 -4.20 -17.56 -9.14
CA SER A 91 -4.27 -16.87 -10.42
C SER A 91 -3.20 -17.34 -11.41
N ILE A 92 -1.96 -17.53 -10.94
CA ILE A 92 -0.86 -18.07 -11.78
C ILE A 92 -1.16 -19.52 -12.19
N ARG A 93 -1.50 -20.37 -11.22
CA ARG A 93 -1.80 -21.79 -11.49
C ARG A 93 -2.99 -21.99 -12.42
N ALA A 94 -4.00 -21.13 -12.35
CA ALA A 94 -5.16 -21.20 -13.25
C ALA A 94 -4.75 -20.95 -14.71
N VAL A 95 -3.87 -19.97 -14.94
CA VAL A 95 -3.35 -19.62 -16.28
C VAL A 95 -2.46 -20.74 -16.81
N ASP A 96 -1.56 -21.25 -15.99
CA ASP A 96 -0.71 -22.39 -16.37
C ASP A 96 -1.56 -23.59 -16.76
N ARG A 97 -2.59 -23.91 -15.97
CA ARG A 97 -3.49 -25.03 -16.25
C ARG A 97 -4.26 -24.85 -17.55
N MET A 98 -4.76 -23.65 -17.84
CA MET A 98 -5.45 -23.35 -19.11
C MET A 98 -4.50 -23.45 -20.31
N ASN A 99 -3.25 -23.01 -20.18
CA ASN A 99 -2.26 -23.13 -21.26
C ASN A 99 -1.89 -24.60 -21.54
N THR A 100 -1.87 -25.45 -20.51
CA THR A 100 -1.57 -26.89 -20.66
C THR A 100 -2.76 -27.75 -21.07
N ASP A 101 -3.98 -27.21 -21.09
CA ASP A 101 -5.19 -27.95 -21.38
C ASP A 101 -5.38 -28.09 -22.91
N PRO A 102 -5.29 -29.31 -23.48
CA PRO A 102 -5.35 -29.53 -24.92
C PRO A 102 -6.67 -29.08 -25.57
N GLU A 103 -7.76 -28.96 -24.81
CA GLU A 103 -9.03 -28.40 -25.31
C GLU A 103 -8.97 -26.87 -25.49
N VAL A 104 -8.04 -26.20 -24.81
CA VAL A 104 -7.80 -24.76 -24.85
C VAL A 104 -6.56 -24.41 -25.69
N SER A 105 -5.61 -25.34 -25.85
CA SER A 105 -4.28 -25.16 -26.46
C SER A 105 -4.25 -24.77 -27.96
N GLY A 106 -5.39 -24.48 -28.59
CA GLY A 106 -5.45 -23.96 -29.97
C GLY A 106 -5.11 -22.47 -30.10
N GLY A 107 -5.10 -21.70 -29.00
CA GLY A 107 -4.78 -20.27 -28.99
C GLY A 107 -4.08 -19.80 -27.71
N ALA A 108 -3.31 -18.72 -27.80
CA ALA A 108 -2.63 -18.15 -26.63
C ALA A 108 -3.64 -17.58 -25.62
N VAL A 109 -3.60 -18.05 -24.37
CA VAL A 109 -4.41 -17.48 -23.28
C VAL A 109 -3.81 -16.14 -22.87
N ALA A 110 -4.51 -15.05 -23.21
CA ALA A 110 -4.13 -13.70 -22.79
C ALA A 110 -4.84 -13.34 -21.48
N VAL A 111 -4.07 -12.95 -20.48
CA VAL A 111 -4.58 -12.52 -19.17
C VAL A 111 -4.39 -11.01 -19.05
N SER A 112 -5.49 -10.30 -18.84
CA SER A 112 -5.45 -8.86 -18.54
C SER A 112 -6.02 -8.61 -17.14
N GLY A 113 -5.35 -7.74 -16.37
CA GLY A 113 -5.78 -7.36 -15.03
C GLY A 113 -4.70 -7.41 -13.95
N GLY A 114 -5.01 -6.86 -12.78
CA GLY A 114 -4.05 -6.67 -11.69
C GLY A 114 -4.18 -7.65 -10.52
N LEU A 115 -5.02 -8.69 -10.59
CA LEU A 115 -5.36 -9.48 -9.40
C LEU A 115 -4.12 -10.14 -8.75
N SER A 116 -3.26 -10.78 -9.54
CA SER A 116 -2.05 -11.47 -9.07
C SER A 116 -1.04 -10.48 -8.46
N SER A 117 -0.75 -9.40 -9.18
CA SER A 117 0.23 -8.39 -8.79
C SER A 117 -0.27 -7.54 -7.61
N THR A 118 -1.56 -7.23 -7.57
CA THR A 118 -2.20 -6.49 -6.48
C THR A 118 -2.28 -7.34 -5.23
N SER A 119 -2.75 -8.59 -5.29
CA SER A 119 -2.78 -9.48 -4.12
C SER A 119 -1.38 -9.74 -3.56
N ALA A 120 -0.38 -9.98 -4.43
CA ALA A 120 1.00 -10.15 -3.99
C ALA A 120 1.61 -8.86 -3.41
N ARG A 121 1.28 -7.68 -3.97
CA ARG A 121 1.70 -6.38 -3.45
C ARG A 121 1.09 -6.14 -2.07
N VAL A 122 -0.22 -6.26 -1.94
CA VAL A 122 -0.93 -6.07 -0.68
C VAL A 122 -0.45 -7.07 0.37
N ALA A 123 -0.19 -8.33 0.00
CA ALA A 123 0.39 -9.31 0.92
C ALA A 123 1.80 -8.92 1.42
N ARG A 124 2.66 -8.38 0.55
CA ARG A 124 4.00 -7.90 0.94
C ARG A 124 3.95 -6.64 1.80
N GLU A 125 3.05 -5.72 1.49
CA GLU A 125 2.82 -4.50 2.26
C GLU A 125 2.26 -4.84 3.63
N LEU A 126 1.25 -5.71 3.71
CA LEU A 126 0.72 -6.25 4.97
C LEU A 126 1.76 -7.05 5.74
N GLY A 127 2.64 -7.81 5.09
CA GLY A 127 3.74 -8.49 5.77
C GLY A 127 4.73 -7.51 6.42
N THR A 128 4.86 -6.31 5.86
CA THR A 128 5.69 -5.23 6.43
C THR A 128 4.98 -4.56 7.61
N ILE A 129 3.66 -4.35 7.53
CA ILE A 129 2.82 -3.82 8.62
C ILE A 129 2.68 -4.84 9.76
N ALA A 130 2.55 -6.13 9.45
CA ALA A 130 2.45 -7.22 10.42
C ALA A 130 3.73 -7.39 11.26
N GLY A 131 4.88 -6.89 10.79
CA GLY A 131 6.09 -6.79 11.61
C GLY A 131 6.02 -5.69 12.68
N VAL A 132 5.13 -4.69 12.52
CA VAL A 132 4.95 -3.56 13.43
C VAL A 132 3.84 -3.81 14.46
N THR A 133 2.82 -4.60 14.14
CA THR A 133 1.73 -4.96 15.08
C THR A 133 2.21 -5.57 16.42
N PRO A 134 3.25 -6.45 16.46
CA PRO A 134 3.84 -6.94 17.70
C PRO A 134 4.40 -5.82 18.58
N VAL A 135 4.87 -4.71 18.00
CA VAL A 135 5.50 -3.61 18.74
C VAL A 135 4.46 -2.91 19.63
N GLY A 136 3.30 -2.55 19.05
CA GLY A 136 2.22 -1.92 19.81
C GLY A 136 1.65 -2.83 20.89
N SER A 137 1.43 -4.11 20.56
CA SER A 137 0.91 -5.10 21.51
C SER A 137 1.92 -5.46 22.62
N LEU A 138 3.22 -5.56 22.30
CA LEU A 138 4.28 -5.75 23.28
C LEU A 138 4.40 -4.54 24.20
N LEU A 139 4.26 -3.33 23.68
CA LEU A 139 4.25 -2.12 24.50
C LEU A 139 3.09 -2.10 25.49
N VAL A 140 1.87 -2.40 25.04
CA VAL A 140 0.69 -2.50 25.92
C VAL A 140 0.90 -3.60 26.96
N ALA A 141 1.47 -4.75 26.56
CA ALA A 141 1.78 -5.84 27.48
C ALA A 141 2.84 -5.45 28.53
N LEU A 142 3.91 -4.75 28.13
CA LEU A 142 4.97 -4.27 29.02
C LEU A 142 4.45 -3.24 30.01
N VAL A 143 3.66 -2.27 29.54
CA VAL A 143 3.03 -1.26 30.41
C VAL A 143 2.06 -1.95 31.36
N GLY A 144 1.18 -2.82 30.86
CA GLY A 144 0.25 -3.61 31.67
C GLY A 144 0.98 -4.43 32.74
N PHE A 145 2.04 -5.16 32.36
CA PHE A 145 2.86 -5.92 33.29
C PHE A 145 3.54 -5.03 34.34
N ALA A 146 4.09 -3.88 33.94
CA ALA A 146 4.69 -2.92 34.87
C ALA A 146 3.65 -2.39 35.88
N THR A 147 2.44 -2.04 35.43
CA THR A 147 1.35 -1.61 36.33
C THR A 147 0.94 -2.72 37.29
N LEU A 148 0.84 -3.97 36.81
CA LEU A 148 0.53 -5.13 37.64
C LEU A 148 1.59 -5.36 38.71
N LEU A 149 2.87 -5.29 38.36
CA LEU A 149 3.98 -5.42 39.31
C LEU A 149 3.95 -4.33 40.38
N GLN A 150 3.56 -3.11 40.02
CA GLN A 150 3.42 -2.00 40.97
C GLN A 150 2.25 -2.20 41.92
N LEU A 151 1.08 -2.61 41.41
CA LEU A 151 -0.09 -2.96 42.22
C LEU A 151 0.22 -4.12 43.16
N ALA A 152 0.97 -5.12 42.70
CA ALA A 152 1.42 -6.24 43.51
C ALA A 152 2.28 -5.78 44.70
N ARG A 153 3.24 -4.88 44.44
CA ARG A 153 4.09 -4.28 45.48
C ARG A 153 3.27 -3.45 46.48
N LEU A 154 2.27 -2.71 46.00
CA LEU A 154 1.37 -1.93 46.86
C LEU A 154 0.56 -2.84 47.77
N LEU A 155 -0.03 -3.90 47.22
CA LEU A 155 -0.84 -4.87 47.95
C LEU A 155 -0.04 -5.56 49.06
N VAL A 156 1.20 -5.93 48.75
CA VAL A 156 2.13 -6.49 49.75
C VAL A 156 2.49 -5.47 50.82
N ALA A 157 2.76 -4.22 50.44
CA ALA A 157 3.09 -3.16 51.40
C ALA A 157 1.94 -2.88 52.37
N THR A 158 0.69 -2.91 51.90
CA THR A 158 -0.49 -2.70 52.74
C THR A 158 -0.80 -3.91 53.63
N ARG A 159 -0.59 -5.15 53.15
CA ARG A 159 -0.84 -6.40 53.92
C ARG A 159 0.31 -6.81 54.85
N ARG A 160 1.41 -6.06 54.83
CA ARG A 160 2.62 -6.38 55.61
C ARG A 160 2.38 -6.44 57.13
N PRO A 161 1.65 -5.50 57.77
CA PRO A 161 1.37 -5.56 59.20
C PRO A 161 0.57 -6.81 59.60
N GLU A 162 -0.43 -7.18 58.79
CA GLU A 162 -1.24 -8.38 58.99
C GLU A 162 -0.41 -9.66 58.85
N SER A 163 0.45 -9.72 57.83
CA SER A 163 1.34 -10.85 57.60
C SER A 163 2.32 -11.07 58.76
N VAL A 164 2.80 -9.98 59.37
CA VAL A 164 3.65 -10.02 60.57
C VAL A 164 2.88 -10.56 61.78
N LEU A 165 1.63 -10.13 61.99
CA LEU A 165 0.77 -10.62 63.08
C LEU A 165 0.37 -12.08 62.91
N LEU A 166 0.03 -12.51 61.69
CA LEU A 166 -0.27 -13.92 61.40
C LEU A 166 0.95 -14.80 61.63
N ARG A 167 2.14 -14.28 61.34
CA ARG A 167 3.39 -14.99 61.59
C ARG A 167 3.74 -15.07 63.08
N SER A 168 3.51 -14.01 63.85
CA SER A 168 3.71 -14.05 65.30
C SER A 168 2.74 -15.01 66.00
N ARG A 169 1.57 -15.26 65.40
CA ARG A 169 0.60 -16.31 65.80
C ARG A 169 0.95 -17.72 65.28
N GLY A 170 2.12 -17.91 64.67
CA GLY A 170 2.63 -19.24 64.25
C GLY A 170 2.23 -19.71 62.85
N SER A 171 1.57 -18.87 62.02
CA SER A 171 1.17 -19.27 60.66
C SER A 171 2.37 -19.57 59.77
N SER A 172 2.39 -20.74 59.11
CA SER A 172 3.48 -21.15 58.22
C SER A 172 3.57 -20.30 56.95
N LEU A 173 4.76 -20.17 56.36
CA LEU A 173 4.96 -19.41 55.11
C LEU A 173 4.14 -19.98 53.95
N ALA A 174 3.98 -21.31 53.89
CA ALA A 174 3.14 -21.97 52.90
C ALA A 174 1.66 -21.57 53.03
N ARG A 175 1.14 -21.40 54.26
CA ARG A 175 -0.25 -20.99 54.50
C ARG A 175 -0.48 -19.53 54.08
N ILE A 176 0.47 -18.64 54.38
CA ILE A 176 0.40 -17.23 53.98
C ILE A 176 0.46 -17.08 52.44
N VAL A 177 1.40 -17.77 51.80
CA VAL A 177 1.56 -17.73 50.33
C VAL A 177 0.41 -18.43 49.63
N GLY A 178 -0.10 -19.54 50.17
CA GLY A 178 -1.27 -20.24 49.64
C GLY A 178 -2.53 -19.37 49.66
N ALA A 179 -2.77 -18.65 50.76
CA ALA A 179 -3.87 -17.68 50.84
C ALA A 179 -3.70 -16.56 49.81
N ALA A 180 -2.49 -16.00 49.68
CA ALA A 180 -2.20 -14.99 48.67
C ALA A 180 -2.37 -15.52 47.23
N ALA A 181 -2.05 -16.80 46.98
CA ALA A 181 -2.21 -17.43 45.68
C ALA A 181 -3.69 -17.57 45.28
N VAL A 182 -4.55 -17.97 46.22
CA VAL A 182 -6.00 -18.06 45.99
C VAL A 182 -6.59 -16.69 45.70
N ASP A 183 -6.29 -15.69 46.54
CA ASP A 183 -6.73 -14.31 46.32
C ASP A 183 -6.27 -13.78 44.96
N SER A 184 -5.01 -14.04 44.61
CA SER A 184 -4.41 -13.60 43.35
C SER A 184 -5.05 -14.29 42.15
N ALA A 185 -5.36 -15.58 42.25
CA ALA A 185 -6.01 -16.34 41.19
C ALA A 185 -7.42 -15.81 40.91
N VAL A 186 -8.22 -15.54 41.96
CA VAL A 186 -9.56 -14.96 41.82
C VAL A 186 -9.48 -13.56 41.21
N ALA A 187 -8.62 -12.69 41.74
CA ALA A 187 -8.45 -11.34 41.22
C ALA A 187 -7.97 -11.33 39.76
N ALA A 188 -7.03 -12.20 39.40
CA ALA A 188 -6.51 -12.31 38.04
C ALA A 188 -7.55 -12.85 37.06
N MET A 189 -8.34 -13.85 37.45
CA MET A 189 -9.40 -14.41 36.61
C MET A 189 -10.50 -13.37 36.34
N VAL A 190 -10.98 -12.69 37.39
CA VAL A 190 -11.97 -11.62 37.26
C VAL A 190 -11.42 -10.46 36.44
N GLY A 191 -10.20 -10.03 36.73
CA GLY A 191 -9.54 -8.94 36.00
C GLY A 191 -9.33 -9.24 34.52
N ALA A 192 -8.86 -10.44 34.18
CA ALA A 192 -8.67 -10.85 32.79
C ALA A 192 -10.01 -10.97 32.04
N GLY A 193 -11.04 -11.52 32.70
CA GLY A 193 -12.40 -11.60 32.14
C GLY A 193 -12.99 -10.22 31.86
N LEU A 194 -12.97 -9.33 32.86
CA LEU A 194 -13.44 -7.95 32.70
C LEU A 194 -12.63 -7.18 31.65
N GLY A 195 -11.32 -7.35 31.61
CA GLY A 195 -10.45 -6.74 30.61
C GLY A 195 -10.82 -7.19 29.19
N ALA A 196 -11.06 -8.49 28.99
CA ALA A 196 -11.50 -9.02 27.70
C ALA A 196 -12.88 -8.47 27.31
N THR A 197 -13.85 -8.43 28.24
CA THR A 197 -15.19 -7.89 27.99
C THR A 197 -15.16 -6.40 27.65
N LEU A 198 -14.40 -5.61 28.40
CA LEU A 198 -14.21 -4.18 28.13
C LEU A 198 -13.50 -3.96 26.78
N GLY A 199 -12.53 -4.80 26.44
CA GLY A 199 -11.88 -4.79 25.13
C GLY A 199 -12.88 -4.98 23.99
N VAL A 200 -13.76 -5.99 24.09
CA VAL A 200 -14.83 -6.20 23.10
C VAL A 200 -15.77 -5.01 23.04
N LEU A 201 -16.26 -4.51 24.18
CA LEU A 201 -17.20 -3.39 24.23
C LEU A 201 -16.63 -2.11 23.62
N THR A 202 -15.34 -1.82 23.87
CA THR A 202 -14.67 -0.63 23.32
C THR A 202 -14.37 -0.76 21.83
N LEU A 203 -14.10 -1.96 21.33
CA LEU A 203 -13.83 -2.24 19.92
C LEU A 203 -15.11 -2.46 19.09
N TRP A 204 -16.23 -2.75 19.74
CA TRP A 204 -17.51 -3.04 19.08
C TRP A 204 -17.96 -1.97 18.08
N PRO A 205 -17.91 -0.65 18.37
CA PRO A 205 -18.35 0.38 17.45
C PRO A 205 -17.55 0.40 16.14
N ALA A 206 -16.28 -0.02 16.18
CA ALA A 206 -15.38 0.00 15.03
C ALA A 206 -15.39 -1.30 14.23
N TYR A 207 -15.52 -2.46 14.91
CA TYR A 207 -15.30 -3.78 14.30
C TYR A 207 -16.52 -4.71 14.36
N GLY A 208 -17.62 -4.30 14.98
CA GLY A 208 -18.85 -5.08 15.05
C GLY A 208 -18.62 -6.50 15.60
N SER A 209 -19.22 -7.50 14.96
CA SER A 209 -19.13 -8.91 15.37
C SER A 209 -17.73 -9.52 15.23
N GLU A 210 -16.82 -8.91 14.47
CA GLU A 210 -15.43 -9.38 14.40
C GLU A 210 -14.68 -9.15 15.72
N SER A 211 -15.09 -8.16 16.52
CA SER A 211 -14.52 -7.92 17.85
C SER A 211 -14.68 -9.10 18.81
N LEU A 212 -15.71 -9.95 18.62
CA LEU A 212 -15.95 -11.16 19.41
C LEU A 212 -14.89 -12.25 19.14
N ARG A 213 -14.21 -12.21 17.99
CA ARG A 213 -13.14 -13.15 17.65
C ARG A 213 -11.78 -12.75 18.24
N ALA A 214 -11.65 -11.49 18.68
CA ALA A 214 -10.42 -10.96 19.27
C ALA A 214 -10.05 -11.59 20.64
N PRO A 215 -10.96 -11.77 21.61
CA PRO A 215 -10.64 -12.45 22.86
C PRO A 215 -10.48 -13.96 22.63
N ASN A 216 -9.24 -14.39 22.39
CA ASN A 216 -8.90 -15.81 22.42
C ASN A 216 -8.90 -16.30 23.87
N GLY A 217 -9.75 -17.29 24.19
CA GLY A 217 -9.83 -17.86 25.54
C GLY A 217 -8.46 -18.34 26.08
N THR A 218 -7.57 -18.80 25.21
CA THR A 218 -6.19 -19.16 25.60
C THR A 218 -5.36 -17.95 26.01
N LEU A 219 -5.51 -16.80 25.33
CA LEU A 219 -4.82 -15.55 25.67
C LEU A 219 -5.33 -15.00 27.00
N VAL A 220 -6.66 -14.99 27.20
CA VAL A 220 -7.27 -14.53 28.47
C VAL A 220 -6.78 -15.41 29.63
N ALA A 221 -6.76 -16.73 29.45
CA ALA A 221 -6.23 -17.66 30.44
C ALA A 221 -4.74 -17.44 30.70
N ALA A 222 -3.93 -17.25 29.66
CA ALA A 222 -2.50 -16.98 29.80
C ALA A 222 -2.23 -15.69 30.59
N VAL A 223 -2.98 -14.62 30.31
CA VAL A 223 -2.89 -13.34 31.03
C VAL A 223 -3.31 -13.50 32.49
N ALA A 224 -4.39 -14.24 32.76
CA ALA A 224 -4.83 -14.53 34.13
C ALA A 224 -3.76 -15.31 34.91
N ILE A 225 -3.17 -16.36 34.30
CA ILE A 225 -2.11 -17.16 34.91
C ILE A 225 -0.87 -16.30 35.18
N ALA A 226 -0.40 -15.54 34.19
CA ALA A 226 0.77 -14.67 34.34
C ALA A 226 0.56 -13.63 35.46
N SER A 227 -0.65 -13.06 35.54
CA SER A 227 -1.04 -12.12 36.59
C SER A 227 -1.03 -12.76 37.98
N ALA A 228 -1.64 -13.93 38.12
CA ALA A 228 -1.68 -14.68 39.37
C ALA A 228 -0.29 -15.11 39.84
N VAL A 229 0.56 -15.60 38.93
CA VAL A 229 1.95 -15.96 39.20
C VAL A 229 2.74 -14.75 39.68
N THR A 230 2.60 -13.60 39.02
CA THR A 230 3.33 -12.38 39.38
C THR A 230 2.93 -11.88 40.76
N LEU A 231 1.63 -11.79 41.04
CA LEU A 231 1.11 -11.40 42.37
C LEU A 231 1.60 -12.37 43.46
N THR A 232 1.48 -13.67 43.22
CA THR A 232 1.92 -14.71 44.18
C THR A 232 3.43 -14.68 44.41
N ALA A 233 4.22 -14.51 43.35
CA ALA A 233 5.68 -14.43 43.44
C ALA A 233 6.13 -13.21 44.24
N THR A 234 5.50 -12.05 44.05
CA THR A 234 5.81 -10.85 44.86
C THR A 234 5.48 -11.05 46.34
N ALA A 235 4.35 -11.69 46.66
CA ALA A 235 3.99 -12.04 48.02
C ALA A 235 4.99 -13.04 48.64
N LEU A 236 5.42 -14.05 47.88
CA LEU A 236 6.44 -15.02 48.31
C LEU A 236 7.79 -14.36 48.61
N VAL A 237 8.24 -13.43 47.76
CA VAL A 237 9.51 -12.72 47.96
C VAL A 237 9.46 -11.89 49.24
N ASP A 238 8.36 -11.19 49.52
CA ASP A 238 8.24 -10.41 50.76
C ASP A 238 8.09 -11.32 51.99
N ALA A 239 7.31 -12.39 51.90
CA ALA A 239 7.19 -13.38 52.98
C ALA A 239 8.55 -14.01 53.35
N ARG A 240 9.38 -14.34 52.35
CA ARG A 240 10.74 -14.87 52.58
C ARG A 240 11.67 -13.84 53.24
N ARG A 241 11.50 -12.56 52.91
CA ARG A 241 12.25 -11.46 53.55
C ARG A 241 11.88 -11.31 55.03
N LEU A 242 10.62 -11.57 55.40
CA LEU A 242 10.19 -11.59 56.81
C LEU A 242 10.81 -12.74 57.61
N THR A 243 11.16 -13.85 56.96
CA THR A 243 11.78 -15.03 57.60
C THR A 243 13.27 -14.86 57.86
N ARG A 244 13.98 -14.11 57.00
CA ARG A 244 15.41 -13.78 57.19
C ARG A 244 15.55 -12.64 58.20
N ARG A 245 15.36 -12.95 59.47
CA ARG A 245 15.31 -11.99 60.59
C ARG A 245 16.68 -11.38 60.97
N ASP A 246 17.77 -11.73 60.28
CA ASP A 246 19.17 -11.39 60.67
C ASP A 246 19.78 -10.13 60.04
N SER A 247 18.99 -9.27 59.38
CA SER A 247 19.52 -7.96 58.92
C SER A 247 18.43 -6.90 58.89
N ILE A 248 17.74 -6.73 60.01
CA ILE A 248 16.96 -5.51 60.25
C ILE A 248 17.98 -4.40 60.52
N ASP A 249 18.61 -3.92 59.45
CA ASP A 249 19.13 -2.57 59.45
C ASP A 249 17.91 -1.67 59.23
N ASP A 250 17.40 -1.13 60.33
CA ASP A 250 16.26 -0.22 60.42
C ASP A 250 16.53 1.12 59.72
N SER A 251 17.75 1.31 59.21
CA SER A 251 18.09 2.44 58.36
C SER A 251 17.53 2.20 56.95
N GLY A 252 16.47 2.92 56.58
CA GLY A 252 15.89 2.93 55.22
C GLY A 252 16.86 3.24 54.06
N ARG A 253 18.16 3.40 54.33
CA ARG A 253 19.27 3.62 53.38
C ARG A 253 19.45 2.46 52.40
N ILE A 254 19.47 1.20 52.86
CA ILE A 254 19.68 0.04 51.96
C ILE A 254 18.50 -0.10 50.98
N ARG A 255 17.29 0.20 51.44
CA ARG A 255 16.10 0.19 50.59
C ARG A 255 16.14 1.31 49.55
N GLY A 256 16.57 2.51 49.95
CA GLY A 256 16.76 3.64 49.03
C GLY A 256 17.81 3.37 47.94
N THR A 257 18.98 2.82 48.31
CA THR A 257 20.08 2.53 47.38
C THR A 257 19.75 1.43 46.38
N ALA A 258 19.00 0.39 46.78
CA ALA A 258 18.57 -0.66 45.87
C ALA A 258 17.57 -0.15 44.81
N THR A 259 16.63 0.72 45.19
CA THR A 259 15.71 1.36 44.22
C THR A 259 16.41 2.34 43.31
N SER A 260 17.38 3.11 43.79
CA SER A 260 18.13 4.05 42.94
C SER A 260 19.00 3.31 41.93
N ALA A 261 19.65 2.21 42.32
CA ALA A 261 20.44 1.38 41.41
C ALA A 261 19.56 0.73 40.32
N ALA A 262 18.41 0.17 40.68
CA ALA A 262 17.46 -0.38 39.71
C ALA A 262 16.91 0.70 38.76
N SER A 263 16.69 1.92 39.26
CA SER A 263 16.23 3.05 38.45
C SER A 263 17.31 3.49 37.46
N ALA A 264 18.56 3.61 37.91
CA ALA A 264 19.69 3.96 37.05
C ALA A 264 19.91 2.92 35.94
N LEU A 265 19.89 1.62 36.28
CA LEU A 265 19.98 0.54 35.30
C LEU A 265 18.85 0.60 34.27
N THR A 266 17.63 0.90 34.70
CA THR A 266 16.48 1.01 33.79
C THR A 266 16.63 2.19 32.83
N VAL A 267 17.12 3.33 33.32
CA VAL A 267 17.39 4.53 32.49
C VAL A 267 18.50 4.24 31.47
N ILE A 268 19.58 3.54 31.88
CA ILE A 268 20.65 3.13 30.98
C ILE A 268 20.11 2.16 29.90
N ALA A 269 19.32 1.17 30.30
CA ALA A 269 18.69 0.23 29.36
C ALA A 269 17.75 0.94 28.37
N ALA A 270 16.95 1.90 28.84
CA ALA A 270 16.10 2.72 27.98
C ALA A 270 16.93 3.57 27.00
N GLY A 271 18.00 4.22 27.48
CA GLY A 271 18.91 4.99 26.63
C GLY A 271 19.58 4.12 25.57
N PHE A 272 20.02 2.92 25.93
CA PHE A 272 20.59 1.95 24.98
C PHE A 272 19.57 1.51 23.93
N ALA A 273 18.34 1.19 24.35
CA ALA A 273 17.27 0.79 23.44
C ALA A 273 16.88 1.92 22.47
N VAL A 274 16.81 3.17 22.96
CA VAL A 274 16.54 4.36 22.12
C VAL A 274 17.69 4.62 21.16
N TRP A 275 18.94 4.51 21.62
CA TRP A 275 20.12 4.66 20.77
C TRP A 275 20.11 3.65 19.63
N GLN A 276 19.83 2.38 19.94
CA GLN A 276 19.74 1.32 18.95
C GLN A 276 18.59 1.56 17.96
N PHE A 277 17.42 1.98 18.45
CA PHE A 277 16.27 2.33 17.61
C PHE A 277 16.60 3.48 16.64
N GLN A 278 17.31 4.52 17.09
CA GLN A 278 17.73 5.63 16.25
C GLN A 278 18.80 5.21 15.23
N LEU A 279 19.72 4.32 15.61
CA LEU A 279 20.79 3.85 14.74
C LEU A 279 20.24 3.05 13.54
N TYR A 280 19.28 2.15 13.79
CA TYR A 280 18.69 1.33 12.73
C TYR A 280 17.49 1.99 12.03
N GLY A 281 16.89 3.02 12.61
CA GLY A 281 15.74 3.76 12.06
C GLY A 281 14.43 2.95 11.96
N SER A 282 14.50 1.63 12.20
CA SER A 282 13.39 0.69 12.16
C SER A 282 13.66 -0.45 13.15
N PRO A 283 12.66 -0.94 13.89
CA PRO A 283 12.77 -2.13 14.72
C PRO A 283 12.84 -3.44 13.91
N ILE A 284 12.72 -3.36 12.57
CA ILE A 284 12.88 -4.50 11.67
C ILE A 284 14.29 -4.48 11.08
N VAL A 285 15.12 -5.43 11.48
CA VAL A 285 16.51 -5.57 11.05
C VAL A 285 16.60 -6.75 10.08
N ARG A 286 17.51 -6.68 9.11
CA ARG A 286 17.81 -7.80 8.20
C ARG A 286 18.96 -8.61 8.77
N ASP A 287 18.81 -9.92 8.80
CA ASP A 287 19.93 -10.80 9.14
C ASP A 287 20.92 -10.92 7.96
N ALA A 288 22.03 -11.62 8.19
CA ALA A 288 23.03 -11.92 7.16
C ALA A 288 22.50 -12.82 6.02
N SER A 289 21.35 -13.49 6.22
CA SER A 289 20.66 -14.29 5.19
C SER A 289 19.64 -13.48 4.38
N GLY A 290 19.47 -12.19 4.67
CA GLY A 290 18.52 -11.29 4.02
C GLY A 290 17.08 -11.38 4.56
N SER A 291 16.83 -12.21 5.58
CA SER A 291 15.53 -12.37 6.20
C SER A 291 15.25 -11.27 7.24
N ARG A 292 14.00 -10.80 7.29
CA ARG A 292 13.57 -9.69 8.15
C ARG A 292 13.17 -10.22 9.53
N HIS A 293 13.87 -9.77 10.57
CA HIS A 293 13.58 -10.12 11.96
C HIS A 293 13.28 -8.86 12.77
N VAL A 294 12.52 -9.05 13.84
CA VAL A 294 12.17 -8.00 14.79
C VAL A 294 13.27 -7.94 15.85
N ASP A 295 13.90 -6.78 16.00
CA ASP A 295 14.95 -6.56 17.00
C ASP A 295 14.32 -6.36 18.39
N PRO A 296 14.49 -7.31 19.33
CA PRO A 296 13.81 -7.27 20.61
C PRO A 296 14.21 -6.06 21.45
N VAL A 297 15.43 -5.54 21.30
CA VAL A 297 15.89 -4.42 22.12
C VAL A 297 15.31 -3.11 21.57
N ALA A 298 15.38 -2.87 20.27
CA ALA A 298 14.83 -1.67 19.63
C ALA A 298 13.30 -1.58 19.82
N VAL A 299 12.59 -2.70 19.78
CA VAL A 299 11.13 -2.76 19.99
C VAL A 299 10.72 -2.34 21.39
N THR A 300 11.56 -2.66 22.39
CA THR A 300 11.27 -2.31 23.79
C THR A 300 11.56 -0.85 24.12
N ALA A 301 12.19 -0.09 23.20
CA ALA A 301 12.64 1.27 23.45
C ALA A 301 11.52 2.20 23.96
N PRO A 302 10.32 2.28 23.35
CA PRO A 302 9.30 3.22 23.84
C PRO A 302 8.74 2.79 25.21
N ALA A 303 8.57 1.49 25.44
CA ALA A 303 8.11 0.97 26.73
C ALA A 303 9.13 1.23 27.85
N LEU A 304 10.42 0.93 27.61
CA LEU A 304 11.51 1.23 28.55
C LEU A 304 11.65 2.72 28.80
N THR A 305 11.41 3.56 27.80
CA THR A 305 11.41 5.02 27.94
C THR A 305 10.29 5.50 28.85
N ILE A 306 9.06 4.98 28.70
CA ILE A 306 7.95 5.32 29.61
C ILE A 306 8.27 4.89 31.05
N VAL A 307 8.81 3.67 31.23
CA VAL A 307 9.22 3.19 32.56
C VAL A 307 10.34 4.04 33.14
N ALA A 308 11.34 4.41 32.33
CA ALA A 308 12.43 5.29 32.74
C ALA A 308 11.92 6.68 33.13
N ILE A 309 11.02 7.28 32.36
CA ILE A 309 10.37 8.56 32.68
C ILE A 309 9.59 8.45 33.99
N ALA A 310 8.85 7.37 34.19
CA ALA A 310 8.08 7.15 35.42
C ALA A 310 8.99 7.00 36.66
N LEU A 311 10.12 6.29 36.53
CA LEU A 311 11.12 6.18 37.59
C LEU A 311 11.84 7.50 37.84
N LEU A 312 12.17 8.25 36.80
CA LEU A 312 12.75 9.59 36.91
C LEU A 312 11.79 10.56 37.57
N ALA A 313 10.48 10.50 37.26
CA ALA A 313 9.45 11.28 37.94
C ALA A 313 9.39 10.95 39.44
N LEU A 314 9.52 9.67 39.79
CA LEU A 314 9.60 9.24 41.19
C LEU A 314 10.86 9.76 41.89
N LEU A 315 12.02 9.70 41.23
CA LEU A 315 13.28 10.23 41.76
C LEU A 315 13.22 11.77 41.90
N ALA A 316 12.62 12.46 40.93
CA ALA A 316 12.46 13.91 40.91
C ALA A 316 11.46 14.41 41.97
N PHE A 317 10.55 13.56 42.43
CA PHE A 317 9.56 13.92 43.44
C PHE A 317 10.22 14.40 44.75
N THR A 318 11.30 13.75 45.19
CA THR A 318 12.02 14.12 46.43
C THR A 318 12.65 15.53 46.35
N PRO A 319 13.48 15.87 45.34
CA PRO A 319 14.04 17.21 45.22
C PRO A 319 12.97 18.28 44.92
N ILE A 320 11.91 17.96 44.19
CA ILE A 320 10.79 18.91 43.95
C ILE A 320 10.12 19.29 45.28
N PHE A 321 9.84 18.29 46.14
CA PHE A 321 9.27 18.56 47.47
C PHE A 321 10.25 19.31 48.38
N ALA A 322 11.55 19.02 48.30
CA ALA A 322 12.56 19.78 49.03
C ALA A 322 12.65 21.25 48.57
N LEU A 323 12.51 21.50 47.25
CA LEU A 323 12.46 22.84 46.69
C LEU A 323 11.20 23.57 47.10
N MET A 324 10.04 22.90 47.03
CA MET A 324 8.77 23.43 47.54
C MET A 324 8.86 23.76 49.04
N HIS A 325 9.54 22.91 49.81
CA HIS A 325 9.79 23.15 51.23
C HIS A 325 10.64 24.40 51.46
N ARG A 326 11.71 24.57 50.68
CA ARG A 326 12.59 25.75 50.74
C ARG A 326 11.89 27.04 50.33
N LEU A 327 10.95 26.97 49.38
CA LEU A 327 10.10 28.10 49.01
C LEU A 327 9.03 28.39 50.08
N ALA A 328 8.43 27.36 50.66
CA ALA A 328 7.37 27.47 51.66
C ALA A 328 7.90 27.92 53.03
N SER A 329 9.13 27.56 53.41
CA SER A 329 9.77 27.98 54.66
C SER A 329 10.06 29.48 54.72
N SER A 330 10.04 30.17 53.57
CA SER A 330 10.10 31.64 53.53
C SER A 330 8.78 32.33 53.94
N ARG A 331 7.66 31.59 54.01
CA ARG A 331 6.34 32.14 54.36
C ARG A 331 6.00 31.80 55.81
N ARG A 332 5.83 32.84 56.64
CA ARG A 332 5.42 32.76 58.05
C ARG A 332 3.97 32.24 58.16
N GLY A 333 3.78 30.93 58.22
CA GLY A 333 2.48 30.30 58.46
C GLY A 333 2.62 28.80 58.76
N ILE A 334 2.12 28.36 59.93
CA ILE A 334 2.37 27.03 60.50
C ILE A 334 1.55 25.91 59.80
N GLN A 335 0.52 26.26 59.01
CA GLN A 335 -0.44 25.30 58.43
C GLN A 335 0.00 24.53 57.16
N PRO A 336 0.66 25.11 56.14
CA PRO A 336 1.07 24.34 54.95
C PRO A 336 2.25 23.39 55.20
N TYR A 337 2.93 23.50 56.35
CA TYR A 337 4.13 22.74 56.67
C TYR A 337 3.86 21.25 56.93
N GLN A 338 2.74 20.91 57.60
CA GLN A 338 2.49 19.53 58.03
C GLN A 338 2.03 18.60 56.90
N SER A 339 1.25 19.11 55.94
CA SER A 339 0.77 18.33 54.79
C SER A 339 1.92 17.95 53.84
N VAL A 340 2.86 18.85 53.60
CA VAL A 340 4.05 18.60 52.75
C VAL A 340 4.99 17.57 53.38
N VAL A 341 5.18 17.62 54.71
CA VAL A 341 6.05 16.67 55.43
C VAL A 341 5.42 15.28 55.54
N GLN A 342 4.09 15.17 55.68
CA GLN A 342 3.40 13.88 55.69
C GLN A 342 3.48 13.15 54.35
N VAL A 343 3.39 13.88 53.24
CA VAL A 343 3.54 13.31 51.89
C VAL A 343 4.98 12.86 51.64
N ALA A 344 5.96 13.69 52.01
CA ALA A 344 7.39 13.34 51.86
C ALA A 344 7.78 12.08 52.64
N ARG A 345 7.22 11.87 53.83
CA ARG A 345 7.48 10.67 54.65
C ARG A 345 6.73 9.42 54.18
N ARG A 346 5.65 9.59 53.40
CA ARG A 346 4.85 8.49 52.82
C ARG A 346 5.13 8.25 51.33
N LEU A 347 6.29 8.68 50.83
CA LEU A 347 6.69 8.50 49.42
C LEU A 347 6.53 7.06 48.94
N GLY A 348 6.81 6.06 49.79
CA GLY A 348 6.65 4.65 49.45
C GLY A 348 5.20 4.27 49.09
N THR A 349 4.21 4.96 49.65
CA THR A 349 2.78 4.75 49.35
C THR A 349 2.36 5.48 48.08
N TYR A 350 2.85 6.71 47.86
CA TYR A 350 2.52 7.50 46.66
C TYR A 350 3.30 7.11 45.40
N ALA A 351 4.45 6.43 45.56
CA ALA A 351 5.30 6.01 44.46
C ALA A 351 4.54 5.18 43.42
N VAL A 352 3.68 4.28 43.88
CA VAL A 352 2.88 3.42 43.01
C VAL A 352 1.86 4.24 42.22
N SER A 353 1.15 5.16 42.86
CA SER A 353 0.20 6.04 42.17
C SER A 353 0.89 6.93 41.13
N ILE A 354 2.06 7.49 41.45
CA ILE A 354 2.84 8.31 40.51
C ILE A 354 3.28 7.48 39.29
N LEU A 355 3.80 6.27 39.52
CA LEU A 355 4.23 5.37 38.45
C LEU A 355 3.04 4.91 37.58
N LEU A 356 1.90 4.59 38.18
CA LEU A 356 0.67 4.22 37.47
C LEU A 356 0.17 5.38 36.60
N VAL A 357 0.03 6.57 37.17
CA VAL A 357 -0.43 7.76 36.44
C VAL A 357 0.54 8.10 35.31
N THR A 358 1.84 8.11 35.57
CA THR A 358 2.85 8.43 34.54
C THR A 358 2.86 7.38 33.43
N GLY A 359 2.76 6.09 33.78
CA GLY A 359 2.69 5.00 32.80
C GLY A 359 1.43 5.06 31.93
N SER A 360 0.27 5.31 32.55
CA SER A 360 -1.01 5.47 31.84
C SER A 360 -1.01 6.68 30.92
N VAL A 361 -0.58 7.85 31.41
CA VAL A 361 -0.48 9.08 30.61
C VAL A 361 0.53 8.90 29.48
N GLY A 362 1.68 8.29 29.76
CA GLY A 362 2.69 7.97 28.75
C GLY A 362 2.16 7.06 27.64
N ALA A 363 1.38 6.03 27.99
CA ALA A 363 0.75 5.14 27.02
C ALA A 363 -0.30 5.85 26.17
N ILE A 364 -1.13 6.74 26.76
CA ILE A 364 -2.12 7.54 26.04
C ILE A 364 -1.43 8.49 25.04
N ILE A 365 -0.42 9.22 25.48
CA ILE A 365 0.35 10.14 24.63
C ILE A 365 1.04 9.36 23.50
N TYR A 366 1.65 8.22 23.80
CA TYR A 366 2.28 7.37 22.81
C TYR A 366 1.27 6.89 21.76
N SER A 367 0.12 6.37 22.21
CA SER A 367 -0.92 5.87 21.30
C SER A 367 -1.43 6.97 20.37
N GLY A 368 -1.76 8.14 20.90
CA GLY A 368 -2.23 9.27 20.09
C GLY A 368 -1.16 9.79 19.13
N SER A 369 0.10 9.82 19.56
CA SER A 369 1.22 10.25 18.70
C SER A 369 1.48 9.25 17.57
N LEU A 370 1.40 7.94 17.86
CA LEU A 370 1.57 6.88 16.87
C LEU A 370 0.47 6.94 15.81
N GLU A 371 -0.79 7.08 16.23
CA GLU A 371 -1.92 7.21 15.31
C GLU A 371 -1.76 8.43 14.40
N GLY A 372 -1.53 9.62 14.99
CA GLY A 372 -1.34 10.84 14.20
C GLY A 372 -0.16 10.75 13.23
N THR A 373 0.94 10.12 13.63
CA THR A 373 2.11 9.90 12.77
C THR A 373 1.79 8.94 11.63
N MET A 374 1.11 7.82 11.92
CA MET A 374 0.73 6.83 10.90
C MET A 374 -0.26 7.41 9.89
N THR A 375 -1.28 8.12 10.33
CA THR A 375 -2.23 8.79 9.43
C THR A 375 -1.53 9.80 8.51
N SER A 376 -0.59 10.58 9.06
CA SER A 376 0.22 11.50 8.25
C SER A 376 1.13 10.77 7.25
N LEU A 377 1.77 9.67 7.66
CA LEU A 377 2.63 8.86 6.78
C LEU A 377 1.83 8.20 5.66
N GLU A 378 0.64 7.66 5.96
CA GLU A 378 -0.26 7.09 4.96
C GLU A 378 -0.71 8.14 3.95
N ALA A 379 -1.13 9.33 4.42
CA ALA A 379 -1.55 10.41 3.56
C ALA A 379 -0.42 10.85 2.61
N ARG A 380 0.80 11.02 3.13
CA ARG A 380 1.98 11.36 2.33
C ARG A 380 2.36 10.24 1.35
N SER A 381 2.27 8.97 1.76
CA SER A 381 2.56 7.82 0.89
C SER A 381 1.55 7.70 -0.27
N ARG A 382 0.27 7.96 -0.01
CA ARG A 382 -0.78 8.03 -1.05
C ARG A 382 -0.50 9.16 -2.04
N GLN A 383 -0.14 10.34 -1.52
CA GLN A 383 0.25 11.50 -2.35
C GLN A 383 1.48 11.18 -3.21
N LEU A 384 2.51 10.54 -2.64
CA LEU A 384 3.73 10.16 -3.39
C LEU A 384 3.45 9.10 -4.46
N THR A 385 2.59 8.11 -4.16
CA THR A 385 2.27 7.00 -5.07
C THR A 385 1.37 7.45 -6.23
N ASN A 386 0.39 8.30 -5.94
CA ASN A 386 -0.54 8.79 -6.95
C ASN A 386 0.03 9.98 -7.73
N GLY A 387 0.81 10.84 -7.08
CA GLY A 387 1.35 12.09 -7.62
C GLY A 387 0.32 13.23 -7.70
N ALA A 388 -0.97 12.91 -7.68
CA ALA A 388 -2.14 13.79 -7.72
C ALA A 388 -3.23 13.26 -6.75
N ASP A 389 -4.32 14.00 -6.56
CA ASP A 389 -5.45 13.54 -5.73
C ASP A 389 -6.08 12.26 -6.30
N VAL A 390 -6.20 12.19 -7.62
CA VAL A 390 -6.72 11.03 -8.34
C VAL A 390 -5.82 10.71 -9.52
N ARG A 391 -5.41 9.44 -9.63
CA ARG A 391 -4.67 8.92 -10.79
C ARG A 391 -5.50 7.86 -11.50
N VAL A 392 -5.93 8.15 -12.71
CA VAL A 392 -6.64 7.19 -13.57
C VAL A 392 -5.64 6.59 -14.55
N ARG A 393 -5.55 5.25 -14.58
CA ARG A 393 -4.83 4.52 -15.63
C ARG A 393 -5.84 3.95 -16.61
N GLY A 394 -5.66 4.23 -17.90
CA GLY A 394 -6.43 3.56 -18.95
C GLY A 394 -6.01 2.08 -19.07
N ALA A 395 -6.92 1.23 -19.53
CA ALA A 395 -6.58 -0.14 -19.94
C ALA A 395 -5.83 -0.05 -21.27
N THR A 396 -4.51 0.08 -21.19
CA THR A 396 -3.60 0.19 -22.34
C THR A 396 -2.81 -1.09 -22.46
N ASP A 397 -3.42 -2.13 -23.03
CA ASP A 397 -2.66 -3.13 -23.78
C ASP A 397 -2.97 -2.87 -25.26
N ASP A 398 -1.97 -2.26 -25.90
CA ASP A 398 -1.61 -2.00 -27.30
C ASP A 398 -2.55 -2.29 -28.51
N GLU A 399 -3.74 -2.85 -28.38
CA GLU A 399 -4.51 -3.33 -29.55
C GLU A 399 -5.53 -2.31 -30.09
N PHE A 400 -6.04 -1.36 -29.29
CA PHE A 400 -7.17 -0.49 -29.70
C PHE A 400 -7.10 0.98 -29.27
N GLY A 401 -5.90 1.59 -29.23
CA GLY A 401 -5.70 3.05 -29.37
C GLY A 401 -6.48 4.01 -28.44
N SER A 402 -7.10 3.53 -27.36
CA SER A 402 -8.00 4.33 -26.52
C SER A 402 -7.19 5.18 -25.53
N GLN A 403 -6.88 6.40 -25.98
CA GLN A 403 -6.16 7.42 -25.23
C GLN A 403 -7.07 8.05 -24.15
N PRO A 404 -6.53 8.38 -22.96
CA PRO A 404 -7.25 9.18 -21.97
C PRO A 404 -7.59 10.56 -22.55
N ARG A 405 -8.81 11.05 -22.31
CA ARG A 405 -9.30 12.35 -22.78
C ARG A 405 -9.47 13.29 -21.59
N PRO A 406 -8.49 14.16 -21.27
CA PRO A 406 -8.56 15.09 -20.14
C PRO A 406 -9.84 15.94 -20.12
N ALA A 407 -10.25 16.44 -21.30
CA ALA A 407 -11.45 17.25 -21.48
C ALA A 407 -12.79 16.56 -21.11
N LEU A 408 -12.81 15.23 -20.91
CA LEU A 408 -13.99 14.56 -20.35
C LEU A 408 -14.05 14.73 -18.83
N PHE A 409 -12.89 14.75 -18.17
CA PHE A 409 -12.78 14.86 -16.72
C PHE A 409 -12.86 16.31 -16.24
N GLU A 410 -12.43 17.28 -17.06
CA GLU A 410 -12.63 18.71 -16.78
C GLU A 410 -14.12 19.10 -16.62
N ARG A 411 -15.03 18.34 -17.23
CA ARG A 411 -16.48 18.56 -17.13
C ARG A 411 -17.12 17.97 -15.87
N VAL A 412 -16.36 17.22 -15.07
CA VAL A 412 -16.85 16.65 -13.82
C VAL A 412 -16.82 17.72 -12.75
N SER A 413 -17.96 17.92 -12.07
CA SER A 413 -18.06 18.88 -10.97
C SER A 413 -17.07 18.53 -9.84
N GLY A 414 -16.29 19.51 -9.40
CA GLY A 414 -15.29 19.34 -8.33
C GLY A 414 -13.89 18.97 -8.82
N VAL A 415 -13.66 18.99 -10.14
CA VAL A 415 -12.33 18.85 -10.73
C VAL A 415 -11.75 20.24 -11.01
N ASP A 416 -10.67 20.59 -10.32
CA ASP A 416 -10.01 21.90 -10.48
C ASP A 416 -9.00 21.90 -11.64
N ALA A 417 -8.27 20.79 -11.82
CA ALA A 417 -7.28 20.63 -12.87
C ALA A 417 -7.16 19.18 -13.31
N VAL A 418 -6.87 18.96 -14.60
CA VAL A 418 -6.63 17.64 -15.19
C VAL A 418 -5.45 17.73 -16.13
N THR A 419 -4.61 16.71 -16.16
CA THR A 419 -3.61 16.54 -17.20
C THR A 419 -3.49 15.09 -17.63
N ALA A 420 -3.21 14.86 -18.90
CA ALA A 420 -2.73 13.56 -19.36
C ALA A 420 -1.25 13.41 -18.98
N VAL A 421 -0.86 12.18 -18.66
CA VAL A 421 0.54 11.80 -18.41
C VAL A 421 0.84 10.54 -19.22
N THR A 422 1.86 10.62 -20.06
CA THR A 422 2.34 9.46 -20.82
C THR A 422 3.50 8.83 -20.04
N SER A 423 3.45 7.52 -19.83
CA SER A 423 4.52 6.74 -19.20
C SER A 423 4.84 5.55 -20.08
N ARG A 424 6.07 5.44 -20.58
CA ARG A 424 6.51 4.33 -21.44
C ARG A 424 7.91 3.86 -21.05
N SER A 425 8.19 2.56 -21.16
CA SER A 425 9.57 2.07 -21.12
C SER A 425 10.24 2.35 -22.47
N ILE A 426 11.43 2.92 -22.45
CA ILE A 426 12.26 3.23 -23.62
C ILE A 426 13.62 2.56 -23.49
N GLY A 427 14.20 2.12 -24.60
CA GLY A 427 15.59 1.70 -24.67
C GLY A 427 16.48 2.89 -25.05
N ILE A 428 17.58 3.07 -24.35
CA ILE A 428 18.63 4.05 -24.67
C ILE A 428 19.94 3.26 -24.76
N GLY A 429 20.34 2.90 -25.99
CA GLY A 429 21.40 1.91 -26.21
C GLY A 429 21.02 0.57 -25.57
N ASP A 430 21.91 0.03 -24.75
CA ASP A 430 21.67 -1.23 -24.00
C ASP A 430 20.90 -1.03 -22.68
N SER A 431 20.62 0.23 -22.31
CA SER A 431 19.91 0.55 -21.06
C SER A 431 18.42 0.71 -21.28
N THR A 432 17.60 0.26 -20.33
CA THR A 432 16.16 0.56 -20.32
C THR A 432 15.87 1.69 -19.33
N ALA A 433 15.04 2.64 -19.73
CA ALA A 433 14.63 3.78 -18.93
C ALA A 433 13.11 3.99 -19.03
N GLN A 434 12.52 4.72 -18.08
CA GLN A 434 11.11 5.08 -18.14
C GLN A 434 10.97 6.53 -18.61
N LEU A 435 10.35 6.70 -19.78
CA LEU A 435 9.94 8.00 -20.29
C LEU A 435 8.63 8.42 -19.61
N LEU A 436 8.65 9.58 -18.94
CA LEU A 436 7.47 10.23 -18.42
C LEU A 436 7.30 11.57 -19.12
N ALA A 437 6.16 11.80 -19.75
CA ALA A 437 5.83 13.06 -20.41
C ALA A 437 4.55 13.66 -19.82
N LEU A 438 4.64 14.93 -19.45
CA LEU A 438 3.52 15.72 -18.93
C LEU A 438 3.73 17.22 -19.24
N PRO A 439 2.65 18.00 -19.41
CA PRO A 439 2.74 19.44 -19.60
C PRO A 439 3.30 20.15 -18.36
N SER A 440 4.42 20.86 -18.50
CA SER A 440 5.07 21.57 -17.38
C SER A 440 4.17 22.65 -16.76
N ALA A 441 3.37 23.34 -17.58
CA ALA A 441 2.42 24.36 -17.12
C ALA A 441 1.30 23.80 -16.22
N ALA A 442 0.91 22.53 -16.41
CA ALA A 442 -0.15 21.89 -15.63
C ALA A 442 0.38 21.33 -14.28
N MET A 443 1.69 21.19 -14.12
CA MET A 443 2.31 20.57 -12.94
C MET A 443 1.92 21.23 -11.61
N PRO A 444 1.95 22.56 -11.46
CA PRO A 444 1.64 23.19 -10.17
C PRO A 444 0.18 23.04 -9.76
N GLY A 445 -0.73 22.84 -10.74
CA GLY A 445 -2.16 22.68 -10.50
C GLY A 445 -2.60 21.23 -10.27
N VAL A 446 -1.84 20.25 -10.74
CA VAL A 446 -2.22 18.82 -10.67
C VAL A 446 -1.35 18.02 -9.71
N LEU A 447 -0.06 18.34 -9.60
CA LEU A 447 0.86 17.56 -8.76
C LEU A 447 0.74 17.95 -7.28
N THR A 448 0.73 16.94 -6.42
CA THR A 448 0.76 17.15 -4.96
C THR A 448 2.16 17.55 -4.51
N THR A 449 2.24 18.47 -3.55
CA THR A 449 3.53 18.90 -2.96
C THR A 449 4.03 17.96 -1.86
N VAL A 450 3.24 16.92 -1.52
CA VAL A 450 3.54 15.91 -0.49
C VAL A 450 3.97 16.55 0.84
N GLY A 451 3.17 17.52 1.32
CA GLY A 451 3.48 18.26 2.55
C GLY A 451 4.72 19.17 2.44
N GLY A 452 5.04 19.65 1.23
CA GLY A 452 6.17 20.53 0.97
C GLY A 452 7.49 19.81 0.63
N LEU A 453 7.48 18.49 0.51
CA LEU A 453 8.65 17.70 0.09
C LEU A 453 8.97 17.87 -1.41
N VAL A 454 7.97 18.16 -2.23
CA VAL A 454 8.11 18.36 -3.67
C VAL A 454 7.72 19.78 -4.03
N ASP A 455 8.66 20.54 -4.57
CA ASP A 455 8.39 21.83 -5.20
C ASP A 455 7.99 21.63 -6.66
N THR A 456 6.69 21.64 -6.91
CA THR A 456 6.11 21.41 -8.23
C THR A 456 6.41 22.54 -9.21
N ARG A 457 6.62 23.77 -8.72
CA ARG A 457 6.97 24.92 -9.55
C ARG A 457 8.44 24.85 -9.96
N ALA A 458 9.34 24.58 -9.02
CA ALA A 458 10.74 24.36 -9.32
C ALA A 458 10.91 23.23 -10.34
N LEU A 459 10.19 22.12 -10.16
CA LEU A 459 10.22 20.99 -11.09
C LEU A 459 9.70 21.39 -12.48
N ALA A 460 8.61 22.15 -12.57
CA ALA A 460 8.11 22.68 -13.83
C ALA A 460 9.15 23.57 -14.56
N HIS A 461 9.91 24.37 -13.81
CA HIS A 461 10.97 25.22 -14.37
C HIS A 461 12.22 24.45 -14.83
N THR A 462 12.48 23.25 -14.28
CA THR A 462 13.58 22.40 -14.75
C THR A 462 13.30 21.76 -16.11
N LEU A 463 12.03 21.64 -16.50
CA LEU A 463 11.64 21.12 -17.80
C LEU A 463 11.79 22.23 -18.86
N PRO A 464 12.24 21.89 -20.08
CA PRO A 464 12.32 22.86 -21.17
C PRO A 464 10.97 23.56 -21.37
N ALA A 465 10.96 24.89 -21.34
CA ALA A 465 9.76 25.71 -21.55
C ALA A 465 9.35 25.81 -23.03
N GLY A 466 10.18 25.31 -23.95
CA GLY A 466 9.83 25.20 -25.36
C GLY A 466 8.85 24.04 -25.54
N GLY A 467 7.64 24.31 -26.03
CA GLY A 467 6.73 23.28 -26.54
C GLY A 467 7.46 22.36 -27.50
N THR A 468 6.93 21.15 -27.74
CA THR A 468 7.65 20.23 -28.62
C THR A 468 7.85 20.87 -29.99
N SER A 469 9.03 20.67 -30.59
CA SER A 469 9.31 21.11 -31.97
C SER A 469 8.55 20.22 -32.95
N GLY A 470 7.22 20.32 -32.95
CA GLY A 470 6.33 19.57 -33.83
C GLY A 470 5.97 20.35 -35.09
N VAL A 471 5.60 19.62 -36.14
CA VAL A 471 5.06 20.22 -37.37
C VAL A 471 3.59 20.58 -37.14
N PRO A 472 3.19 21.86 -37.15
CA PRO A 472 1.80 22.23 -36.91
C PRO A 472 0.89 21.77 -38.05
N LEU A 473 -0.27 21.23 -37.69
CA LEU A 473 -1.34 20.88 -38.63
C LEU A 473 -2.18 22.11 -38.94
N ALA A 474 -2.78 22.13 -40.14
CA ALA A 474 -3.67 23.21 -40.54
C ALA A 474 -4.85 23.36 -39.56
N ALA A 475 -5.23 24.60 -39.26
CA ALA A 475 -6.36 24.87 -38.39
C ALA A 475 -7.64 24.21 -38.93
N GLY A 476 -8.28 23.37 -38.10
CA GLY A 476 -9.49 22.64 -38.50
C GLY A 476 -9.27 21.36 -39.31
N ALA A 477 -8.05 20.86 -39.41
CA ALA A 477 -7.78 19.54 -39.98
C ALA A 477 -8.57 18.45 -39.22
N LYS A 478 -9.32 17.63 -39.97
CA LYS A 478 -10.12 16.51 -39.46
C LYS A 478 -9.56 15.15 -39.85
N SER A 479 -8.63 15.10 -40.81
CA SER A 479 -7.96 13.88 -41.21
C SER A 479 -6.49 14.12 -41.53
N LEU A 480 -5.68 13.09 -41.34
CA LEU A 480 -4.29 13.01 -41.71
C LEU A 480 -4.12 11.82 -42.66
N SER A 481 -3.54 12.04 -43.83
CA SER A 481 -3.15 10.97 -44.74
C SER A 481 -1.64 10.85 -44.78
N LEU A 482 -1.14 9.62 -44.65
CA LEU A 482 0.27 9.30 -44.70
C LEU A 482 0.47 8.10 -45.63
N THR A 483 1.41 8.19 -46.55
CA THR A 483 1.79 7.06 -47.42
C THR A 483 3.03 6.40 -46.86
N LEU A 484 2.91 5.11 -46.53
CA LEU A 484 4.05 4.25 -46.18
C LEU A 484 4.42 3.41 -47.39
N THR A 485 5.71 3.41 -47.72
CA THR A 485 6.27 2.57 -48.77
C THR A 485 7.36 1.71 -48.14
N ALA A 486 7.17 0.39 -48.18
CA ALA A 486 8.17 -0.58 -47.73
C ALA A 486 8.57 -1.45 -48.92
N THR A 487 9.88 -1.52 -49.17
CA THR A 487 10.48 -2.28 -50.26
C THR A 487 11.58 -3.18 -49.71
N THR A 488 11.74 -4.34 -50.34
CA THR A 488 12.88 -5.23 -50.08
C THR A 488 13.45 -5.70 -51.41
N THR A 489 14.76 -5.73 -51.50
CA THR A 489 15.48 -6.42 -52.58
C THR A 489 15.80 -7.83 -52.11
N PRO A 490 15.14 -8.87 -52.64
CA PRO A 490 15.40 -10.24 -52.21
C PRO A 490 16.82 -10.65 -52.62
N ALA A 491 17.60 -11.15 -51.66
CA ALA A 491 18.74 -11.99 -51.98
C ALA A 491 18.23 -13.40 -52.37
N PRO A 492 18.83 -14.08 -53.36
CA PRO A 492 18.47 -15.46 -53.66
C PRO A 492 18.70 -16.33 -52.43
N ILE A 493 17.64 -16.98 -51.96
CA ILE A 493 17.76 -17.94 -50.86
C ILE A 493 18.36 -19.20 -51.46
N LEU A 494 19.59 -19.50 -51.06
CA LEU A 494 20.30 -20.70 -51.49
C LEU A 494 20.12 -21.79 -50.44
N ASP A 495 19.87 -23.02 -50.87
CA ASP A 495 20.00 -24.20 -50.01
C ASP A 495 21.48 -24.43 -49.65
N PHE A 496 21.76 -25.35 -48.72
CA PHE A 496 23.11 -25.79 -48.35
C PHE A 496 23.96 -26.22 -49.56
N ASP A 497 23.32 -26.68 -50.63
CA ASP A 497 23.95 -27.08 -51.89
C ASP A 497 24.12 -25.92 -52.90
N GLY A 498 23.79 -24.68 -52.53
CA GLY A 498 23.94 -23.51 -53.41
C GLY A 498 22.85 -23.35 -54.47
N ASN A 499 21.78 -24.15 -54.39
CA ASN A 499 20.65 -24.08 -55.32
C ASN A 499 19.61 -23.05 -54.86
N SER A 500 19.05 -22.27 -55.79
CA SER A 500 17.98 -21.31 -55.49
C SER A 500 16.69 -22.02 -55.06
N LEU A 501 16.21 -21.72 -53.85
CA LEU A 501 14.90 -22.17 -53.37
C LEU A 501 13.77 -21.41 -54.07
N PRO A 502 12.57 -22.01 -54.20
CA PRO A 502 11.40 -21.32 -54.75
C PRO A 502 11.09 -20.06 -53.93
N ALA A 503 10.71 -18.98 -54.62
CA ALA A 503 10.41 -17.70 -54.00
C ALA A 503 9.32 -17.85 -52.92
N PHE A 504 9.59 -17.31 -51.73
CA PHE A 504 8.60 -17.25 -50.65
C PHE A 504 7.38 -16.45 -51.13
N THR A 505 6.18 -17.05 -51.09
CA THR A 505 4.92 -16.48 -51.60
C THR A 505 4.07 -15.79 -50.52
N GLY A 506 4.68 -15.45 -49.38
CA GLY A 506 4.03 -14.70 -48.30
C GLY A 506 4.72 -13.38 -47.99
N PRO A 507 4.15 -12.56 -47.09
CA PRO A 507 4.76 -11.29 -46.68
C PRO A 507 6.10 -11.55 -45.98
N LEU A 508 7.14 -10.85 -46.43
CA LEU A 508 8.53 -10.97 -45.96
C LEU A 508 8.76 -10.28 -44.61
N GLY A 509 7.80 -9.46 -44.20
CA GLY A 509 7.77 -8.75 -42.93
C GLY A 509 6.52 -7.89 -42.83
N THR A 510 6.32 -7.28 -41.68
CA THR A 510 5.25 -6.30 -41.47
C THR A 510 5.82 -5.02 -40.88
N VAL A 511 5.45 -3.87 -41.41
CA VAL A 511 5.77 -2.56 -40.85
C VAL A 511 4.53 -2.03 -40.15
N ARG A 512 4.67 -1.68 -38.88
CA ARG A 512 3.64 -0.98 -38.11
C ARG A 512 4.10 0.44 -37.84
N GLY A 513 3.32 1.41 -38.28
CA GLY A 513 3.57 2.80 -37.96
C GLY A 513 2.74 3.29 -36.77
N ALA A 514 3.21 4.34 -36.13
CA ALA A 514 2.43 5.14 -35.21
C ALA A 514 2.84 6.61 -35.32
N ILE A 515 1.89 7.53 -35.15
CA ILE A 515 2.13 8.96 -35.13
C ILE A 515 1.86 9.49 -33.73
N TRP A 516 2.74 10.37 -33.26
CA TRP A 516 2.60 11.13 -32.03
C TRP A 516 2.11 12.54 -32.37
N LEU A 517 0.96 12.87 -31.81
CA LEU A 517 0.30 14.17 -31.95
C LEU A 517 0.33 14.88 -30.60
N GLU A 518 0.57 16.19 -30.60
CA GLU A 518 0.40 17.05 -29.43
C GLU A 518 -0.80 17.97 -29.68
N ASP A 519 -1.64 18.16 -28.66
CA ASP A 519 -2.72 19.13 -28.69
C ASP A 519 -2.26 20.53 -28.23
N GLY A 520 -3.11 21.54 -28.41
CA GLY A 520 -2.81 22.91 -27.96
C GLY A 520 -2.61 23.06 -26.44
N GLY A 521 -2.93 22.03 -25.65
CA GLY A 521 -2.70 21.96 -24.21
C GLY A 521 -1.41 21.22 -23.82
N GLY A 522 -0.63 20.73 -24.80
CA GLY A 522 0.61 19.98 -24.57
C GLY A 522 0.41 18.50 -24.25
N SER A 523 -0.80 17.96 -24.42
CA SER A 523 -1.07 16.54 -24.21
C SER A 523 -0.66 15.71 -25.42
N LEU A 524 0.16 14.69 -25.19
CA LEU A 524 0.59 13.75 -26.23
C LEU A 524 -0.45 12.65 -26.48
N SER A 525 -0.71 12.36 -27.74
CA SER A 525 -1.58 11.30 -28.22
C SER A 525 -0.87 10.48 -29.31
N ARG A 526 -0.74 9.18 -29.07
CA ARG A 526 -0.25 8.19 -30.05
C ARG A 526 -1.42 7.61 -30.84
N ARG A 527 -1.27 7.57 -32.16
CA ARG A 527 -2.20 6.95 -33.10
C ARG A 527 -1.50 5.89 -33.90
N LEU A 528 -2.02 4.67 -33.89
CA LEU A 528 -1.49 3.58 -34.71
C LEU A 528 -1.87 3.83 -36.18
N LEU A 529 -0.92 3.59 -37.06
CA LEU A 529 -1.13 3.53 -38.50
C LEU A 529 -1.46 2.08 -38.89
N SER A 530 -2.13 1.90 -40.02
CA SER A 530 -2.36 0.58 -40.59
C SER A 530 -1.02 -0.14 -40.79
N SER A 531 -0.98 -1.44 -40.51
CA SER A 531 0.18 -2.26 -40.85
C SER A 531 0.32 -2.40 -42.36
N VAL A 532 1.55 -2.35 -42.84
CA VAL A 532 1.90 -2.57 -44.25
C VAL A 532 2.70 -3.85 -44.34
N ASP A 533 2.21 -4.80 -45.12
CA ASP A 533 2.93 -6.03 -45.43
C ASP A 533 4.03 -5.74 -46.46
N ILE A 534 5.19 -6.36 -46.27
CA ILE A 534 6.36 -6.15 -47.13
C ILE A 534 6.40 -7.24 -48.19
N ASP A 535 6.20 -6.83 -49.45
CA ASP A 535 6.24 -7.69 -50.62
C ASP A 535 7.39 -7.29 -51.57
N THR A 536 7.77 -8.20 -52.48
CA THR A 536 8.92 -8.07 -53.41
C THR A 536 8.75 -7.04 -54.55
N GLY A 537 7.74 -6.17 -54.49
CA GLY A 537 7.45 -5.17 -55.52
C GLY A 537 7.33 -3.73 -55.02
N GLY A 538 7.37 -3.50 -53.71
CA GLY A 538 7.07 -2.18 -53.13
C GLY A 538 5.60 -1.82 -53.30
N ARG A 539 4.84 -1.80 -52.20
CA ARG A 539 3.43 -1.40 -52.24
C ARG A 539 3.24 -0.11 -51.45
N ASP A 540 2.84 0.95 -52.15
CA ASP A 540 2.37 2.17 -51.51
C ASP A 540 1.03 1.88 -50.85
N THR A 541 1.00 2.00 -49.52
CA THR A 541 -0.24 1.82 -48.75
C THR A 541 -0.64 3.17 -48.17
N PRO A 542 -1.63 3.86 -48.77
CA PRO A 542 -2.13 5.10 -48.22
C PRO A 542 -2.93 4.81 -46.95
N THR A 543 -2.45 5.30 -45.82
CA THR A 543 -3.18 5.26 -44.55
C THR A 543 -3.86 6.59 -44.32
N ARG A 544 -5.17 6.58 -44.07
CA ARG A 544 -5.90 7.76 -43.57
C ARG A 544 -6.25 7.56 -42.11
N LEU A 545 -6.05 8.62 -41.34
CA LEU A 545 -6.32 8.68 -39.92
C LEU A 545 -7.31 9.81 -39.66
N ALA A 546 -8.40 9.53 -38.96
CA ALA A 546 -9.26 10.58 -38.43
C ALA A 546 -8.57 11.28 -37.26
N LEU A 547 -8.55 12.61 -37.29
CA LEU A 547 -8.10 13.41 -36.14
C LEU A 547 -9.26 13.50 -35.13
N PRO A 548 -8.98 13.52 -33.81
CA PRO A 548 -10.02 13.66 -32.80
C PRO A 548 -10.85 14.94 -33.05
N ALA A 549 -12.17 14.83 -32.97
CA ALA A 549 -13.12 15.95 -33.18
C ALA A 549 -13.13 16.94 -32.01
N ILE A 550 -11.96 17.31 -31.48
CA ILE A 550 -11.79 18.24 -30.38
C ILE A 550 -11.06 19.45 -30.97
N GLY A 551 -11.76 20.60 -30.98
CA GLY A 551 -11.22 21.83 -31.52
C GLY A 551 -9.90 22.19 -30.85
N GLY A 552 -8.86 22.38 -31.64
CA GLY A 552 -7.52 22.71 -31.18
C GLY A 552 -6.51 22.71 -32.33
N THR A 553 -5.41 23.42 -32.15
CA THR A 553 -4.22 23.29 -32.99
C THR A 553 -3.51 21.99 -32.60
N TRP A 554 -3.24 21.15 -33.58
CA TRP A 554 -2.51 19.90 -33.39
C TRP A 554 -1.12 20.02 -34.03
N SER A 555 -0.11 19.37 -33.47
CA SER A 555 1.20 19.25 -34.10
C SER A 555 1.64 17.78 -34.17
N ILE A 556 2.36 17.41 -35.23
CA ILE A 556 3.01 16.10 -35.34
C ILE A 556 4.38 16.23 -34.68
N VAL A 557 4.60 15.45 -33.62
CA VAL A 557 5.84 15.48 -32.83
C VAL A 557 6.81 14.39 -33.26
N ALA A 558 6.29 13.21 -33.61
CA ALA A 558 7.11 12.08 -34.03
C ALA A 558 6.32 11.07 -34.87
N VAL A 559 7.02 10.31 -35.70
CA VAL A 559 6.52 9.10 -36.36
C VAL A 559 7.40 7.92 -35.91
N ASP A 560 6.77 6.91 -35.34
CA ASP A 560 7.38 5.69 -34.82
C ASP A 560 7.10 4.56 -35.82
N LEU A 561 8.14 3.85 -36.27
CA LEU A 561 8.03 2.74 -37.21
C LEU A 561 8.63 1.49 -36.55
N SER A 562 7.83 0.43 -36.49
CA SER A 562 8.25 -0.88 -36.00
C SER A 562 8.24 -1.87 -37.14
N LEU A 563 9.41 -2.40 -37.49
CA LEU A 563 9.56 -3.48 -38.44
C LEU A 563 9.57 -4.83 -37.72
N SER A 564 8.71 -5.75 -38.14
CA SER A 564 8.79 -7.16 -37.78
C SER A 564 9.20 -7.94 -39.01
N ALA A 565 10.50 -8.20 -39.12
CA ALA A 565 11.10 -8.98 -40.20
C ALA A 565 10.91 -10.48 -39.93
N ARG A 566 10.64 -11.25 -41.00
CA ARG A 566 10.63 -12.72 -40.95
C ARG A 566 11.90 -13.34 -41.53
N MET A 567 12.67 -12.57 -42.29
CA MET A 567 13.90 -12.99 -42.94
C MET A 567 15.00 -11.96 -42.74
N ASP A 568 16.24 -12.41 -42.84
CA ASP A 568 17.42 -11.55 -42.73
C ASP A 568 17.77 -10.97 -44.11
N VAL A 569 17.03 -9.95 -44.53
CA VAL A 569 17.21 -9.23 -45.80
C VAL A 569 17.21 -7.73 -45.55
N GLU A 570 17.74 -6.96 -46.50
CA GLU A 570 17.72 -5.51 -46.40
C GLU A 570 16.29 -4.99 -46.67
N TYR A 571 15.75 -4.27 -45.68
CA TYR A 571 14.45 -3.63 -45.75
C TYR A 571 14.62 -2.11 -45.85
N THR A 572 14.02 -1.50 -46.87
CA THR A 572 13.92 -0.04 -46.98
C THR A 572 12.49 0.38 -46.68
N VAL A 573 12.30 1.20 -45.65
CA VAL A 573 11.01 1.80 -45.31
C VAL A 573 11.11 3.31 -45.47
N SER A 574 10.19 3.88 -46.25
CA SER A 574 10.11 5.32 -46.48
C SER A 574 8.73 5.84 -46.14
N ILE A 575 8.70 7.04 -45.57
CA ILE A 575 7.48 7.81 -45.36
C ILE A 575 7.39 8.77 -46.55
N GLY A 576 6.34 8.61 -47.34
CA GLY A 576 6.05 9.48 -48.47
C GLY A 576 5.41 10.79 -48.01
N THR A 577 4.31 11.17 -48.65
CA THR A 577 3.63 12.43 -48.35
C THR A 577 2.80 12.33 -47.07
N ILE A 578 2.87 13.38 -46.25
CA ILE A 578 1.99 13.61 -45.11
C ILE A 578 1.11 14.81 -45.46
N ALA A 579 -0.21 14.62 -45.52
CA ALA A 579 -1.16 15.68 -45.83
C ALA A 579 -2.29 15.74 -44.79
N SER A 580 -2.76 16.95 -44.52
CA SER A 580 -3.89 17.20 -43.61
C SER A 580 -5.12 17.66 -44.41
N GLY A 581 -6.30 17.14 -44.06
CA GLY A 581 -7.55 17.41 -44.77
C GLY A 581 -8.67 17.90 -43.85
N ALA A 582 -9.60 18.70 -44.38
CA ALA A 582 -10.72 19.28 -43.63
C ALA A 582 -11.96 18.37 -43.54
N THR A 583 -11.99 17.26 -44.28
CA THR A 583 -13.06 16.27 -44.27
C THR A 583 -12.82 15.22 -43.19
N ALA A 584 -13.85 14.92 -42.40
CA ALA A 584 -13.88 13.76 -41.51
C ALA A 584 -14.04 12.50 -42.38
N ALA A 585 -13.35 11.43 -42.00
CA ALA A 585 -13.44 10.13 -42.68
C ALA A 585 -14.85 9.54 -42.58
#